data_AF-A0A7V6LSQ9-F1
#
_entry.id   AF-A0A7V6LSQ9-F1
#
_cell.length_a   1.000
_cell.length_b   1.000
_cell.length_c   1.000
_cell.angle_alpha   90.00
_cell.angle_beta   90.00
_cell.angle_gamma   90.00
#
_symmetry.space_group_name_H-M   'P 1'
#
loop_
_entity.id
_entity.type
_entity.pdbx_description
1 polymer ?
#
loop_
_entity_poly.entity_id
_entity_poly.type
_entity_poly.pdbx_seq_one_letter_code
_entity_poly.pdbx_strand_id
1 'polypeptide(L)' 'YGSLVQGVDEAITYMKPGGKSWVVVPSYLGYGNYTYYHDPYTPLLFYIELVDVRYYNREK' A
#
# COMPACT_ATOMS: atom_id res chain seq x y z
N TYR A 1 -9.95 8.81 4.96
CA TYR A 1 -9.85 7.38 5.28
C TYR A 1 -9.24 6.69 4.06
N GLY A 2 -7.95 6.37 4.06
CA GLY A 2 -7.32 5.85 2.83
C GLY A 2 -5.83 5.58 2.89
N SER A 3 -5.24 5.31 4.06
CA SER A 3 -3.84 4.89 4.15
C SER A 3 -3.82 3.51 4.81
N LEU A 4 -3.48 2.48 4.04
CA LEU A 4 -3.29 1.12 4.55
C LEU A 4 -2.03 1.07 5.40
N VAL A 5 -0.89 1.15 4.73
CA VAL A 5 0.46 1.23 5.29
C VAL A 5 1.37 1.95 4.28
N GLN A 6 2.42 2.60 4.75
CA GLN A 6 3.33 3.41 3.91
C GLN A 6 3.91 2.62 2.73
N GLY A 7 4.21 1.34 2.92
CA GLY A 7 4.75 0.49 1.86
C GLY A 7 3.77 0.23 0.71
N VAL A 8 2.46 0.24 0.98
CA VAL A 8 1.44 0.15 -0.08
C VAL A 8 1.36 1.48 -0.83
N ASP A 9 1.40 2.61 -0.12
CA ASP A 9 1.39 3.94 -0.71
C ASP A 9 2.61 4.16 -1.63
N GLU A 10 3.78 3.65 -1.26
CA GLU A 10 4.97 3.66 -2.12
C GLU A 10 4.81 2.70 -3.30
N ALA A 11 4.37 1.47 -3.07
CA ALA A 11 4.28 0.43 -4.10
C ALA A 11 3.38 0.84 -5.29
N ILE A 12 2.25 1.52 -5.03
CA ILE A 12 1.36 1.97 -6.09
C ILE A 12 2.00 3.02 -7.02
N THR A 13 3.03 3.75 -6.57
CA THR A 13 3.73 4.74 -7.41
C THR A 13 4.56 4.09 -8.53
N TYR A 14 4.93 2.82 -8.35
CA TYR A 14 5.64 2.02 -9.36
C TYR A 14 4.69 1.27 -10.30
N MET A 15 3.37 1.36 -10.09
CA MET A 15 2.36 0.65 -10.87
C MET A 15 1.75 1.54 -11.96
N LYS A 16 1.20 0.91 -12.99
CA LYS A 16 0.37 1.56 -14.02
C LYS A 16 -1.11 1.19 -13.81
N PRO A 17 -2.07 2.06 -14.17
CA PRO A 17 -3.49 1.69 -14.19
C PRO A 17 -3.74 0.40 -14.97
N GLY A 18 -4.58 -0.47 -14.44
CA GLY A 18 -4.81 -1.85 -14.90
C GLY A 18 -3.75 -2.87 -14.46
N GLY A 19 -2.66 -2.44 -13.81
CA GLY A 19 -1.57 -3.30 -13.36
C GLY A 19 -1.94 -4.16 -12.15
N LYS A 20 -1.39 -5.37 -12.11
CA LYS A 20 -1.53 -6.31 -10.97
C LYS A 20 -0.15 -6.76 -10.51
N SER A 21 0.10 -6.73 -9.20
CA SER A 21 1.39 -7.18 -8.65
C SER A 21 1.23 -7.73 -7.25
N TRP A 22 2.13 -8.65 -6.91
CA TRP A 22 2.41 -9.00 -5.52
C TRP A 22 3.42 -8.00 -4.95
N VAL A 23 3.20 -7.56 -3.72
CA VAL A 23 4.04 -6.58 -3.02
C VAL A 23 4.36 -7.12 -1.64
N VAL A 24 5.66 -7.30 -1.37
CA VAL A 24 6.16 -7.62 -0.03
C VAL A 24 6.51 -6.31 0.66
N VAL A 25 5.77 -6.00 1.73
CA VAL A 25 5.99 -4.80 2.55
C VAL A 25 6.81 -5.19 3.78
N PRO A 26 8.05 -4.69 3.93
CA PRO A 26 8.82 -4.92 5.14
C PRO A 26 8.15 -4.22 6.32
N SER A 27 8.31 -4.76 7.53
CA SER A 27 7.52 -4.33 8.69
C SER A 27 7.66 -2.85 9.04
N TYR A 28 8.82 -2.23 8.81
CA TYR A 28 9.03 -0.80 9.05
C TYR A 28 8.22 0.11 8.11
N LEU A 29 7.76 -0.39 6.95
CA LEU A 29 6.80 0.26 6.06
C LEU A 29 5.37 -0.27 6.24
N GLY A 30 5.19 -1.22 7.16
CA GLY A 30 3.94 -1.86 7.53
C GLY A 30 3.48 -1.39 8.93
N TYR A 31 3.32 -2.35 9.84
CA TYR A 31 2.89 -2.11 11.21
C TYR A 31 4.04 -2.07 12.25
N GLY A 32 5.30 -2.06 11.83
CA GLY A 32 6.44 -1.93 12.73
C GLY A 32 6.37 -2.86 13.94
N ASN A 33 6.35 -2.30 15.14
CA ASN A 33 6.23 -3.03 16.41
C ASN A 33 4.79 -3.12 16.95
N TYR A 34 3.76 -2.72 16.20
CA TYR A 34 2.37 -2.82 16.62
C TYR A 34 1.92 -4.29 16.65
N THR A 35 1.29 -4.71 17.75
CA THR A 35 0.98 -6.12 18.02
C THR A 35 -0.50 -6.47 18.00
N TYR A 36 -1.37 -5.57 17.53
CA TYR A 36 -2.82 -5.73 17.69
C TYR A 36 -3.41 -6.87 16.85
N TYR A 37 -2.89 -7.08 15.64
CA TYR A 37 -3.37 -8.13 14.72
C TYR A 37 -2.28 -9.11 14.27
N HIS A 38 -1.00 -8.78 14.50
CA HIS A 38 0.17 -9.52 14.04
C HIS A 38 1.27 -9.48 15.09
N ASP A 39 2.22 -10.40 15.03
CA ASP A 39 3.44 -10.30 15.81
C ASP A 39 4.25 -9.05 15.41
N PRO A 40 5.01 -8.45 16.34
CA PRO A 40 5.83 -7.30 16.02
C PRO A 40 6.85 -7.65 14.93
N TYR A 41 7.14 -6.68 14.07
CA TYR A 41 8.08 -6.78 12.96
C TYR A 41 7.69 -7.78 11.86
N THR A 42 6.41 -8.18 11.81
CA THR A 42 5.89 -9.05 10.75
C THR A 42 5.86 -8.35 9.39
N PRO A 43 6.49 -8.91 8.33
CA PRO A 43 6.31 -8.42 6.96
C PRO A 43 4.93 -8.78 6.42
N LEU A 44 4.39 -7.95 5.52
CA LEU A 44 3.06 -8.13 4.94
C LEU A 44 3.16 -8.45 3.45
N LEU A 45 2.33 -9.37 2.96
CA LEU A 45 2.20 -9.66 1.54
C LEU A 45 0.85 -9.17 1.04
N PHE A 46 0.87 -8.31 0.02
CA PHE A 46 -0.33 -7.80 -0.63
C PHE A 46 -0.40 -8.27 -2.08
N TYR A 47 -1.61 -8.60 -2.53
CA TYR A 47 -1.96 -8.65 -3.93
C TYR A 47 -2.71 -7.38 -4.29
N ILE A 48 -2.13 -6.57 -5.16
CA ILE A 48 -2.66 -5.25 -5.52
C ILE A 48 -3.08 -5.26 -6.99
N GLU A 49 -4.30 -4.78 -7.25
CA GLU A 49 -4.79 -4.42 -8.58
C GLU A 49 -5.07 -2.91 -8.60
N LEU A 50 -4.28 -2.16 -9.37
CA LEU A 50 -4.48 -0.72 -9.55
C LEU A 50 -5.53 -0.49 -10.62
N VAL A 51 -6.79 -0.29 -10.22
CA VAL A 51 -7.92 -0.20 -11.16
C VAL A 51 -7.92 1.10 -11.98
N ASP A 52 -7.74 2.25 -11.33
CA ASP A 52 -7.85 3.57 -11.94
C ASP A 52 -7.07 4.63 -11.13
N VAL A 53 -6.66 5.72 -11.76
CA VAL A 53 -6.00 6.87 -11.11
C VAL A 53 -6.80 8.13 -11.44
N ARG A 54 -7.37 8.74 -10.39
CA ARG A 54 -8.19 9.96 -10.53
C ARG A 54 -7.41 11.18 -10.08
N TYR A 55 -7.31 12.16 -10.97
CA TYR A 55 -6.75 13.46 -10.64
C TYR A 55 -7.86 14.38 -10.11
N TYR A 56 -7.70 14.85 -8.88
CA TYR A 56 -8.59 15.89 -8.36
C TYR A 56 -8.18 17.23 -8.97
N ASN A 57 -9.03 17.81 -9.81
CA ASN A 57 -8.81 19.14 -10.36
C ASN A 57 -9.47 20.18 -9.45
N ARG A 58 -8.70 21.16 -8.96
CA ARG A 58 -9.17 22.22 -8.04
C ARG A 58 -9.85 23.41 -8.75
N GLU A 59 -9.96 23.37 -10.08
CA GLU A 59 -10.49 24.49 -10.88
C GLU A 59 -11.96 24.34 -11.32
N LYS A 60 -12.76 23.52 -10.63
CA LYS A 60 -14.22 23.58 -10.68
C LYS A 60 -14.83 23.36 -9.30
#